data_AF-A0A9E2XYG0-F1
#
_entry.id   AF-A0A9E2XYG0-F1
#
_cell.length_a   1.000
_cell.length_b   1.000
_cell.length_c   1.000
_cell.angle_alpha   90.00
_cell.angle_beta   90.00
_cell.angle_gamma   90.00
#
_symmetry.space_group_name_H-M   'P 1'
#
loop_
_entity.id
_entity.type
_entity.pdbx_description
1 polymer ?
#
loop_
_entity_poly.entity_id
_entity_poly.type
_entity_poly.pdbx_seq_one_letter_code
_entity_poly.pdbx_strand_id
1 'polypeptide(L)'
;MDSDMSRRVIAEFFGTFWLVLGGCGAAVLAAGFPNLGIGFLGVAFAFGLTVLTMAYAVGHISGGHFNPAVTIGLWAAGRCANKHVIPYIIAQVIGAIVAAVVLYLIASGKPGWVAGGFAANGYGELSPGKYG
;
A
#
# COMPACT_ATOMS: atom_id res chain seq x y z
N MET A 1 -14.06 15.71 -20.04
CA MET A 1 -14.51 14.51 -19.30
C MET A 1 -13.33 13.61 -18.93
N ASP A 2 -12.23 13.61 -19.70
CA ASP A 2 -11.02 12.81 -19.44
C ASP A 2 -10.14 13.33 -18.28
N SER A 3 -10.11 14.65 -18.05
CA SER A 3 -9.29 15.27 -17.01
C SER A 3 -9.65 14.87 -15.58
N ASP A 4 -10.91 14.48 -15.34
CA ASP A 4 -11.38 14.02 -14.02
C ASP A 4 -10.85 12.60 -13.73
N MET A 5 -10.94 11.70 -14.71
CA MET A 5 -10.44 10.34 -14.56
C MET A 5 -8.94 10.32 -14.29
N SER A 6 -8.17 11.10 -15.06
CA SER A 6 -6.72 11.20 -14.88
C SER A 6 -6.35 11.65 -13.47
N ARG A 7 -7.04 12.64 -12.92
CA ARG A 7 -6.80 13.09 -11.53
C ARG A 7 -7.11 12.01 -10.50
N ARG A 8 -8.22 11.30 -10.70
CA ARG A 8 -8.64 10.19 -9.85
C ARG A 8 -7.62 9.06 -9.82
N VAL A 9 -7.16 8.60 -10.99
CA VAL A 9 -6.17 7.51 -11.05
C VAL A 9 -4.80 7.93 -10.50
N ILE A 10 -4.40 9.18 -10.69
CA ILE A 10 -3.16 9.72 -10.09
C ILE A 10 -3.28 9.74 -8.56
N ALA A 11 -4.41 10.17 -8.01
CA ALA A 11 -4.67 10.14 -6.57
C ALA A 11 -4.62 8.71 -6.00
N GLU A 12 -5.23 7.74 -6.69
CA GLU A 12 -5.18 6.33 -6.29
C GLU A 12 -3.77 5.72 -6.37
N PHE A 13 -3.01 6.07 -7.41
CA PHE A 13 -1.60 5.68 -7.56
C PHE A 13 -0.77 6.19 -6.38
N PHE A 14 -0.80 7.50 -6.09
CA PHE A 14 0.00 8.06 -5.01
C PHE A 14 -0.47 7.61 -3.63
N GLY A 15 -1.78 7.42 -3.42
CA GLY A 15 -2.29 6.91 -2.16
C GLY A 15 -1.85 5.48 -1.88
N THR A 16 -1.86 4.61 -2.90
CA THR A 16 -1.39 3.22 -2.75
C THR A 16 0.12 3.15 -2.66
N PHE A 17 0.84 4.00 -3.41
CA PHE A 17 2.29 4.16 -3.27
C PHE A 17 2.66 4.54 -1.83
N TRP A 18 1.96 5.52 -1.24
CA TRP A 18 2.20 5.97 0.14
C TRP A 18 1.89 4.88 1.16
N LEU A 19 0.78 4.16 0.96
CA LEU A 19 0.39 3.03 1.80
C LEU A 19 1.47 1.95 1.84
N VAL A 20 1.97 1.52 0.67
CA VAL A 20 2.98 0.47 0.59
C VAL A 20 4.34 0.97 1.08
N LEU A 21 4.77 2.16 0.66
CA LEU A 21 6.06 2.70 1.08
C LEU A 21 6.11 2.92 2.59
N GLY A 22 5.07 3.48 3.19
CA GLY A 22 5.01 3.73 4.63
C GLY A 22 4.78 2.45 5.45
N GLY A 23 3.76 1.66 5.11
CA GLY A 23 3.41 0.45 5.85
C GLY A 23 4.44 -0.67 5.71
N CYS A 24 4.74 -1.09 4.47
CA CYS A 24 5.76 -2.11 4.24
C CYS A 24 7.16 -1.60 4.58
N GLY A 25 7.45 -0.31 4.37
CA GLY A 25 8.73 0.29 4.77
C GLY A 25 8.94 0.25 6.28
N ALA A 26 7.92 0.58 7.08
CA ALA A 26 7.97 0.44 8.52
C ALA A 26 8.27 -1.01 8.95
N ALA A 27 7.63 -1.99 8.30
CA ALA A 27 7.87 -3.41 8.55
C ALA A 27 9.30 -3.85 8.19
N VAL A 28 9.80 -3.47 7.02
CA VAL A 28 11.11 -3.90 6.50
C VAL A 28 12.27 -3.18 7.18
N LEU A 29 12.13 -1.89 7.48
CA LEU A 29 13.24 -1.04 7.89
C LEU A 29 13.31 -0.83 9.41
N ALA A 30 12.18 -0.88 10.12
CA ALA A 30 12.10 -0.42 11.50
C ALA A 30 11.50 -1.42 12.50
N ALA A 31 10.67 -2.38 12.07
CA ALA A 31 9.94 -3.25 13.00
C ALA A 31 10.87 -4.06 13.93
N GLY A 32 11.92 -4.65 13.37
CA GLY A 32 12.89 -5.47 14.07
C GLY A 32 14.21 -4.76 14.39
N PHE A 33 14.24 -3.43 14.44
CA PHE A 33 15.49 -2.72 14.73
C PHE A 33 16.00 -3.06 16.15
N PRO A 34 17.29 -3.36 16.36
CA PRO A 34 17.78 -3.77 17.68
C PRO A 34 17.47 -2.76 18.78
N ASN A 35 16.85 -3.22 19.87
CA ASN A 35 16.45 -2.46 21.07
C ASN A 35 15.41 -1.34 20.87
N LEU A 36 15.27 -0.78 19.67
CA LEU A 36 14.41 0.38 19.37
C LEU A 36 13.40 0.12 18.25
N GLY A 37 13.21 -1.15 17.88
CA GLY A 37 12.27 -1.54 16.85
C GLY A 37 10.83 -1.15 17.19
N ILE A 38 10.08 -0.73 16.18
CA ILE A 38 8.71 -0.25 16.36
C ILE A 38 7.69 -1.38 16.60
N GLY A 39 8.10 -2.64 16.38
CA GLY A 39 7.26 -3.82 16.54
C GLY A 39 5.97 -3.82 15.71
N PHE A 40 5.05 -4.74 16.00
CA PHE A 40 3.78 -4.84 15.27
C PHE A 40 2.87 -3.64 15.49
N LEU A 41 2.86 -3.05 16.69
CA LEU A 41 2.04 -1.88 16.99
C LEU A 41 2.46 -0.69 16.13
N GLY A 42 3.76 -0.41 16.01
CA GLY A 42 4.25 0.68 15.18
C GLY A 42 3.98 0.45 13.69
N VAL A 43 4.08 -0.79 13.21
CA VAL A 43 3.70 -1.14 11.82
C VAL A 43 2.21 -0.91 11.59
N ALA A 44 1.34 -1.34 12.53
CA ALA A 44 -0.10 -1.11 12.44
C ALA A 44 -0.44 0.40 12.38
N PHE A 45 0.23 1.21 13.21
CA PHE A 45 0.12 2.66 13.14
C PHE A 45 0.59 3.23 11.80
N ALA A 46 1.72 2.76 11.26
CA ALA A 46 2.22 3.21 9.97
C ALA A 46 1.19 2.95 8.85
N PHE A 47 0.63 1.75 8.77
CA PHE A 47 -0.45 1.46 7.80
C PHE A 47 -1.68 2.34 8.03
N GLY A 48 -2.18 2.46 9.26
CA GLY A 48 -3.35 3.29 9.56
C GLY A 48 -3.15 4.76 9.22
N LEU A 49 -1.97 5.31 9.55
CA LEU A 49 -1.64 6.72 9.30
C LEU A 49 -1.41 7.00 7.82
N THR A 50 -0.83 6.09 7.04
CA THR A 50 -0.71 6.28 5.58
C THR A 50 -2.09 6.39 4.91
N VAL A 51 -3.04 5.54 5.30
CA VAL A 51 -4.43 5.63 4.82
C VAL A 51 -5.07 6.94 5.27
N LEU A 52 -4.98 7.28 6.57
CA LEU A 52 -5.57 8.50 7.11
C LEU A 52 -5.05 9.76 6.42
N THR A 53 -3.73 9.88 6.29
CA THR A 53 -3.10 11.06 5.68
C THR A 53 -3.46 11.21 4.21
N MET A 54 -3.47 10.12 3.43
CA MET A 54 -3.86 10.19 2.02
C MET A 54 -5.37 10.34 1.82
N ALA A 55 -6.20 9.82 2.71
CA ALA A 55 -7.64 10.07 2.69
C ALA A 55 -7.92 11.58 2.87
N TYR A 56 -7.23 12.25 3.79
CA TYR A 56 -7.32 13.71 3.92
C TYR A 56 -6.72 14.46 2.73
N ALA A 57 -5.57 14.00 2.21
CA ALA A 57 -4.86 14.72 1.15
C ALA A 57 -5.54 14.62 -0.23
N VAL A 58 -6.06 13.44 -0.60
CA VAL A 58 -6.58 13.16 -1.95
C VAL A 58 -7.90 12.39 -1.97
N GLY A 59 -8.46 12.04 -0.80
CA GLY A 59 -9.74 11.32 -0.74
C GLY A 59 -10.90 12.08 -1.37
N HIS A 60 -10.91 13.41 -1.29
CA HIS A 60 -11.90 14.26 -1.97
C HIS A 60 -11.76 14.27 -3.51
N ILE A 61 -10.65 13.75 -4.06
CA ILE A 61 -10.41 13.64 -5.51
C ILE A 61 -10.94 12.30 -6.02
N SER A 62 -10.45 11.19 -5.45
CA SER A 62 -10.74 9.84 -5.96
C SER A 62 -11.79 9.06 -5.18
N GLY A 63 -12.11 9.46 -3.95
CA GLY A 63 -12.78 8.63 -2.95
C GLY A 63 -11.80 7.93 -2.00
N GLY A 64 -10.49 7.98 -2.29
CA GLY A 64 -9.43 7.50 -1.41
C GLY A 64 -9.46 6.00 -1.13
N HIS A 65 -9.58 5.17 -2.17
CA HIS A 65 -9.73 3.73 -1.99
C HIS A 65 -8.39 3.07 -1.63
N PHE A 66 -7.35 3.38 -2.40
CA PHE A 66 -5.96 2.93 -2.26
C PHE A 66 -5.80 1.40 -2.17
N ASN A 67 -6.84 0.66 -2.56
CA ASN A 67 -6.97 -0.77 -2.34
C ASN A 67 -8.00 -1.39 -3.31
N PRO A 68 -7.62 -2.44 -4.06
CA PRO A 68 -8.55 -3.15 -4.96
C PRO A 68 -9.79 -3.72 -4.26
N ALA A 69 -9.62 -4.31 -3.07
CA ALA A 69 -10.73 -4.89 -2.30
C ALA A 69 -11.72 -3.81 -1.83
N VAL A 70 -11.23 -2.63 -1.42
CA VAL A 70 -12.09 -1.48 -1.09
C VAL A 70 -12.86 -1.01 -2.32
N THR A 71 -12.19 -0.94 -3.48
CA THR A 71 -12.82 -0.56 -4.75
C THR A 71 -13.93 -1.52 -5.13
N ILE A 72 -13.67 -2.82 -5.05
CA ILE A 72 -14.67 -3.87 -5.32
C ILE A 72 -15.80 -3.83 -4.30
N GLY A 73 -15.50 -3.65 -3.01
CA GLY A 73 -16.52 -3.57 -1.96
C GLY A 73 -17.46 -2.38 -2.14
N LEU A 74 -16.91 -1.19 -2.45
CA LEU A 74 -17.71 -0.01 -2.75
C LEU A 74 -18.49 -0.15 -4.06
N TRP A 75 -17.92 -0.81 -5.06
CA TRP A 75 -18.63 -1.14 -6.30
C TRP A 75 -19.82 -2.07 -6.04
N ALA A 76 -19.63 -3.15 -5.28
CA ALA A 76 -20.68 -4.08 -4.89
C ALA A 76 -21.78 -3.40 -4.05
N ALA A 77 -21.41 -2.40 -3.25
CA ALA A 77 -22.35 -1.58 -2.49
C ALA A 77 -23.04 -0.47 -3.31
N GLY A 78 -22.80 -0.36 -4.63
CA GLY A 78 -23.36 0.69 -5.48
C GLY A 78 -22.76 2.09 -5.25
N ARG A 79 -21.62 2.17 -4.56
CA ARG A 79 -20.92 3.42 -4.17
C ARG A 79 -19.71 3.74 -5.05
N CYS A 80 -19.39 2.90 -6.03
CA CYS A 80 -18.35 3.14 -7.03
C CYS A 80 -18.89 2.89 -8.44
N ALA A 81 -18.74 3.85 -9.35
CA ALA A 81 -19.19 3.70 -10.73
C ALA A 81 -18.36 2.65 -11.48
N ASN A 82 -19.02 1.83 -12.31
CA ASN A 82 -18.39 0.75 -13.10
C ASN A 82 -17.13 1.22 -13.85
N LYS A 83 -17.17 2.42 -14.44
CA LYS A 83 -16.07 3.01 -15.21
C LYS A 83 -14.81 3.33 -14.38
N HIS A 84 -14.89 3.34 -13.05
CA HIS A 84 -13.75 3.63 -12.16
C HIS A 84 -13.01 2.35 -11.73
N VAL A 85 -13.69 1.20 -11.67
CA VAL A 85 -13.20 0.00 -11.00
C VAL A 85 -11.86 -0.47 -11.57
N ILE A 86 -11.81 -0.75 -12.87
CA ILE A 86 -10.58 -1.26 -13.51
C ILE A 86 -9.45 -0.22 -13.52
N PRO A 87 -9.67 1.06 -13.90
CA PRO A 87 -8.62 2.08 -13.82
C PRO A 87 -8.05 2.28 -12.42
N TYR A 88 -8.90 2.19 -11.38
CA TYR A 88 -8.46 2.33 -9.99
C TYR A 88 -7.56 1.17 -9.59
N ILE A 89 -7.99 -0.07 -9.86
CA ILE A 89 -7.21 -1.27 -9.52
C ILE A 89 -5.85 -1.25 -10.22
N ILE A 90 -5.81 -0.88 -11.50
CA ILE A 90 -4.55 -0.75 -12.24
C ILE A 90 -3.65 0.31 -11.59
N ALA A 91 -4.18 1.50 -11.30
CA ALA A 91 -3.40 2.57 -10.67
C ALA A 91 -2.88 2.18 -9.28
N GLN A 92 -3.70 1.50 -8.48
CA GLN A 92 -3.34 1.01 -7.15
C GLN A 92 -2.21 -0.03 -7.24
N VAL A 93 -2.35 -1.03 -8.12
CA VAL A 93 -1.32 -2.08 -8.31
C VAL A 93 -0.01 -1.50 -8.81
N ILE A 94 -0.05 -0.59 -9.80
CA ILE A 94 1.17 0.08 -10.28
C ILE A 94 1.81 0.93 -9.16
N GLY A 95 1.00 1.66 -8.39
CA GLY A 95 1.48 2.43 -7.24
C GLY A 95 2.16 1.57 -6.17
N ALA A 96 1.56 0.42 -5.85
CA ALA A 96 2.13 -0.57 -4.94
C ALA A 96 3.48 -1.12 -5.45
N ILE A 97 3.56 -1.50 -6.73
CA ILE A 97 4.79 -2.02 -7.34
C ILE A 97 5.89 -0.96 -7.30
N VAL A 98 5.58 0.28 -7.69
CA VAL A 98 6.57 1.37 -7.69
C VAL A 98 7.07 1.67 -6.28
N ALA A 99 6.20 1.67 -5.27
CA ALA A 99 6.59 1.82 -3.87
C ALA A 99 7.49 0.66 -3.39
N ALA A 100 7.15 -0.57 -3.75
CA ALA A 100 7.95 -1.75 -3.42
C ALA A 100 9.35 -1.68 -4.06
N VAL A 101 9.46 -1.22 -5.32
CA VAL A 101 10.75 -1.00 -5.98
C VAL A 101 11.56 0.08 -5.26
N VAL A 102 10.95 1.22 -4.92
CA VAL A 102 11.63 2.28 -4.16
C VAL A 102 12.12 1.75 -2.80
N LEU A 103 11.28 1.02 -2.08
CA LEU A 103 11.64 0.42 -0.80
C LEU A 103 12.79 -0.59 -0.97
N TYR A 104 12.78 -1.39 -2.03
CA TYR A 104 13.83 -2.37 -2.30
C TYR A 104 15.17 -1.67 -2.54
N LEU A 105 15.18 -0.60 -3.36
CA LEU A 105 16.38 0.19 -3.61
C LEU A 105 16.93 0.79 -2.31
N ILE A 106 16.07 1.32 -1.43
CA ILE A 106 16.47 1.85 -0.12
C ILE A 106 17.05 0.73 0.76
N ALA A 107 16.33 -0.39 0.92
CA ALA A 107 16.71 -1.47 1.82
C ALA A 107 18.00 -2.17 1.38
N SER A 108 18.17 -2.36 0.07
CA SER A 108 19.36 -2.99 -0.52
C SER A 108 20.65 -2.16 -0.33
N GLY A 109 20.53 -0.89 0.04
CA GLY A 109 21.67 -0.04 0.41
C GLY A 109 22.36 -0.46 1.72
N LYS A 110 21.76 -1.34 2.53
CA LYS A 110 22.37 -1.88 3.76
C LYS A 110 23.22 -3.12 3.46
N PRO A 111 24.54 -3.14 3.77
CA PRO A 111 25.39 -4.31 3.58
C PRO A 111 24.82 -5.55 4.28
N GLY A 112 24.77 -6.68 3.55
CA GLY A 112 24.27 -7.95 4.07
C GLY A 112 22.75 -8.04 4.20
N TRP A 113 21.99 -7.04 3.73
CA TRP A 113 20.53 -7.14 3.68
C TRP A 113 20.07 -8.15 2.62
N VAL A 114 19.01 -8.89 2.95
CA VAL A 114 18.32 -9.81 2.05
C VAL A 114 16.83 -9.52 2.11
N ALA A 115 16.13 -9.67 0.99
CA ALA A 115 14.72 -9.28 0.90
C ALA A 115 13.78 -10.09 1.81
N GLY A 116 14.10 -11.36 2.06
CA GLY A 116 13.23 -12.28 2.80
C GLY A 116 11.82 -12.28 2.21
N GLY A 117 10.80 -12.20 3.07
CA GLY A 117 9.40 -12.07 2.66
C GLY A 117 8.99 -10.65 2.23
N PHE A 118 9.85 -9.64 2.40
CA PHE A 118 9.62 -8.26 1.99
C PHE A 118 8.24 -7.69 2.38
N ALA A 119 7.84 -7.92 3.64
CA ALA A 119 6.54 -7.57 4.22
C ALA A 119 5.31 -8.22 3.56
N ALA A 120 5.49 -9.25 2.72
CA ALA A 120 4.39 -10.07 2.24
C ALA A 120 3.86 -10.98 3.36
N ASN A 121 2.53 -11.16 3.39
CA ASN A 121 1.83 -12.03 4.35
C ASN A 121 1.74 -13.50 3.90
N GLY A 122 1.79 -13.77 2.59
CA GLY A 122 1.89 -15.11 2.00
C GLY A 122 0.80 -16.12 2.42
N TYR A 123 0.91 -17.35 1.94
CA TYR A 123 0.05 -18.48 2.33
C TYR A 123 0.84 -19.80 2.26
N GLY A 124 0.52 -20.76 3.14
CA GLY A 124 1.22 -22.04 3.24
C GLY A 124 2.72 -21.83 3.47
N GLU A 125 3.55 -22.40 2.60
CA GLU A 125 5.00 -22.27 2.69
C GLU A 125 5.51 -20.83 2.60
N LEU A 126 4.76 -19.94 1.94
CA LEU A 126 5.11 -18.53 1.80
C LEU A 126 4.63 -17.67 2.98
N SER A 127 3.84 -18.22 3.91
CA SER A 127 3.38 -17.49 5.09
C SER A 127 4.48 -17.41 6.15
N PRO A 128 4.78 -16.22 6.71
CA PRO A 128 5.72 -16.10 7.83
C PRO A 128 5.31 -16.92 9.06
N GLY A 129 4.00 -17.08 9.27
CA GLY A 129 3.43 -17.89 10.35
C GLY A 129 3.03 -19.30 9.93
N LYS A 130 3.34 -19.72 8.69
CA LYS A 130 2.93 -21.01 8.09
C LYS A 130 1.42 -21.28 8.21
N TYR A 131 0.61 -20.22 8.12
CA TYR A 131 -0.84 -20.34 8.03
C TYR A 131 -1.20 -20.91 6.65
N GLY A 132 -1.84 -22.08 6.65
CA GLY A 132 -2.10 -22.88 5.45
C GLY A 132 -3.14 -23.94 5.73
#